data_AF-A0A843LV05-F1
#
_entry.id   AF-A0A843LV05-F1
#
_cell.length_a   1.000
_cell.length_b   1.000
_cell.length_c   1.000
_cell.angle_alpha   90.00
_cell.angle_beta   90.00
_cell.angle_gamma   90.00
#
_symmetry.space_group_name_H-M   'P 1'
#
loop_
_entity.id
_entity.type
_entity.pdbx_description
1 polymer ?
#
loop_
_entity_poly.entity_id
_entity_poly.type
_entity_poly.pdbx_seq_one_letter_code
_entity_poly.pdbx_strand_id
1 'polypeptide(L)'
;MFTASDLRAEIEKRLQNYLSRDKSGIRKALLALLLKMKSVTVTQVHSLLSSRFAVSMRSVASMLGTMAAKLGILSVKREKDGDAGVYELKPQYASMIEHLVSLT
;
A
#
# COMPACT_ATOMS: atom_id res chain seq x y z
N MET A 1 2.09 -5.49 -27.73
CA MET A 1 2.20 -4.14 -27.14
C MET A 1 1.33 -4.16 -25.89
N PHE A 2 1.89 -3.93 -24.70
CA PHE A 2 1.08 -3.89 -23.46
C PHE A 2 0.28 -2.59 -23.44
N THR A 3 -1.04 -2.68 -23.29
CA THR A 3 -1.93 -1.52 -23.16
C THR A 3 -2.01 -1.07 -21.70
N ALA A 4 -2.52 0.14 -21.46
CA ALA A 4 -2.79 0.62 -20.10
C ALA A 4 -3.79 -0.29 -19.35
N SER A 5 -4.73 -0.90 -20.09
CA SER A 5 -5.70 -1.87 -19.55
C SER A 5 -5.02 -3.15 -19.09
N ASP A 6 -4.05 -3.67 -19.85
CA ASP A 6 -3.29 -4.87 -19.47
C ASP A 6 -2.48 -4.62 -18.19
N LEU A 7 -1.85 -3.45 -18.09
CA LEU A 7 -1.13 -3.07 -16.87
C LEU A 7 -2.07 -2.98 -15.67
N ARG A 8 -3.25 -2.36 -15.85
CA ARG A 8 -4.25 -2.24 -14.78
C ARG A 8 -4.71 -3.62 -14.29
N ALA A 9 -5.04 -4.54 -15.20
CA ALA A 9 -5.45 -5.90 -14.83
C ALA A 9 -4.34 -6.66 -14.10
N GLU A 10 -3.09 -6.50 -14.51
CA GLU A 10 -1.94 -7.10 -13.85
C GLU A 10 -1.72 -6.53 -12.43
N ILE A 11 -1.90 -5.22 -12.23
CA ILE A 11 -1.86 -4.61 -10.89
C ILE A 11 -2.99 -5.14 -10.01
N GLU A 12 -4.20 -5.27 -10.55
CA GLU A 12 -5.34 -5.83 -9.83
C GLU A 12 -5.07 -7.25 -9.35
N LYS A 13 -4.57 -8.11 -10.24
CA LYS A 13 -4.19 -9.49 -9.92
C LYS A 13 -3.13 -9.53 -8.81
N ARG A 14 -2.13 -8.65 -8.84
CA ARG A 14 -1.10 -8.56 -7.79
C ARG A 14 -1.71 -8.13 -6.44
N LEU A 15 -2.62 -7.17 -6.44
CA LEU A 15 -3.34 -6.73 -5.25
C LEU A 15 -4.22 -7.85 -4.65
N GLN A 16 -4.99 -8.55 -5.48
CA GLN A 16 -5.78 -9.70 -5.05
C GLN A 16 -4.90 -10.79 -4.43
N ASN A 17 -3.77 -11.11 -5.05
CA ASN A 17 -2.80 -12.07 -4.50
C ASN A 17 -2.15 -11.61 -3.19
N TYR A 18 -1.97 -10.30 -3.02
CA TYR A 18 -1.45 -9.73 -1.78
C TYR A 18 -2.47 -9.84 -0.64
N LEU A 19 -3.75 -9.56 -0.94
CA LEU A 19 -4.87 -9.64 0.01
C LEU A 19 -5.30 -11.07 0.32
N SER A 20 -5.23 -12.02 -0.62
CA SER A 20 -5.61 -13.42 -0.37
C SER A 20 -4.77 -14.09 0.71
N ARG A 21 -3.58 -13.55 0.98
CA ARG A 21 -2.67 -14.01 2.04
C ARG A 21 -2.87 -13.26 3.36
N ASP A 22 -3.81 -12.33 3.45
CA ASP A 22 -4.02 -11.44 4.61
C ASP A 22 -4.80 -12.13 5.73
N LYS A 23 -4.10 -12.94 6.53
CA LYS A 23 -4.72 -13.69 7.63
C LYS A 23 -5.07 -12.83 8.83
N SER A 24 -4.39 -11.68 9.01
CA SER A 24 -4.57 -10.83 10.19
C SER A 24 -5.43 -9.60 9.91
N GLY A 25 -5.70 -9.26 8.64
CA GLY A 25 -6.39 -8.03 8.25
C GLY A 25 -5.48 -6.80 8.19
N ILE A 26 -4.18 -6.96 8.45
CA ILE A 26 -3.23 -5.84 8.50
C ILE A 26 -3.02 -5.23 7.10
N ARG A 27 -3.05 -6.05 6.04
CA ARG A 27 -2.84 -5.57 4.67
C ARG A 27 -4.03 -4.77 4.19
N LYS A 28 -5.24 -5.24 4.51
CA LYS A 28 -6.49 -4.51 4.25
C LYS A 28 -6.50 -3.18 5.00
N ALA A 29 -6.14 -3.18 6.28
CA ALA A 29 -6.04 -1.96 7.09
C ALA A 29 -5.02 -0.96 6.52
N LEU A 30 -3.87 -1.45 6.04
CA LEU A 30 -2.86 -0.62 5.38
C LEU A 30 -3.39 0.02 4.08
N LEU A 31 -4.08 -0.74 3.23
CA LEU A 31 -4.69 -0.20 2.01
C LEU A 31 -5.77 0.85 2.32
N ALA A 32 -6.60 0.62 3.33
CA ALA A 32 -7.58 1.60 3.79
C ALA A 32 -6.93 2.89 4.30
N LEU A 33 -5.82 2.78 5.04
CA LEU A 33 -5.02 3.94 5.47
C LEU A 33 -4.47 4.73 4.29
N LEU A 34 -3.93 4.05 3.28
CA LEU A 34 -3.42 4.70 2.06
C LEU A 34 -4.54 5.42 1.29
N LEU A 35 -5.72 4.82 1.18
CA LEU A 35 -6.89 5.48 0.57
C LEU A 35 -7.31 6.74 1.31
N LYS A 36 -7.26 6.73 2.65
CA LYS A 36 -7.63 7.86 3.49
C LYS A 36 -6.61 8.98 3.47
N MET A 37 -5.32 8.67 3.64
CA MET A 37 -4.27 9.69 3.82
C MET A 37 -3.61 10.13 2.52
N LYS A 38 -3.70 9.33 1.44
CA LYS A 38 -3.07 9.52 0.12
C LYS A 38 -1.53 9.53 0.11
N SER A 39 -0.89 10.03 1.16
CA SER A 39 0.55 10.08 1.36
C SER A 39 0.90 9.71 2.80
N VAL A 40 1.91 8.86 2.98
CA VAL A 40 2.27 8.32 4.29
C VAL A 40 3.77 8.11 4.44
N THR A 41 4.27 8.18 5.67
CA THR A 41 5.61 7.69 6.05
C THR A 41 5.52 6.36 6.80
N VAL A 42 6.64 5.63 6.89
CA VAL A 42 6.73 4.40 7.69
C VAL A 42 6.28 4.66 9.13
N THR A 43 6.78 5.74 9.74
CA THR A 43 6.49 6.16 11.11
C THR A 43 4.99 6.39 11.34
N GLN A 44 4.33 7.12 10.43
CA GLN A 44 2.89 7.38 10.51
C GLN A 44 2.08 6.08 10.43
N VAL A 45 2.38 5.22 9.46
CA VAL A 45 1.65 3.97 9.27
C VAL A 45 1.78 3.06 10.49
N HIS A 46 2.97 2.92 11.04
CA HIS A 46 3.15 2.10 12.23
C HIS A 46 2.44 2.66 13.45
N SER A 47 2.50 3.98 13.69
CA SER A 47 1.77 4.60 14.80
C SER A 47 0.27 4.26 14.75
N LEU A 48 -0.31 4.23 13.54
CA LEU A 48 -1.71 3.89 13.34
C LEU A 48 -1.98 2.38 13.45
N LEU A 49 -1.12 1.54 12.86
CA LEU A 49 -1.32 0.08 12.86
C LEU A 49 -0.97 -0.58 14.20
N SER A 50 0.01 -0.07 14.95
CA SER A 50 0.45 -0.66 16.22
C SER A 50 -0.64 -0.63 17.30
N SER A 51 -1.63 0.25 17.17
CA SER A 51 -2.80 0.31 18.05
C SER A 51 -3.70 -0.93 17.97
N ARG A 52 -3.64 -1.68 16.85
CA ARG A 52 -4.52 -2.83 16.57
C ARG A 52 -3.79 -4.10 16.17
N PHE A 53 -2.52 -3.99 15.78
CA PHE A 53 -1.71 -5.10 15.29
C PHE A 53 -0.35 -5.12 15.98
N ALA A 54 0.11 -6.32 16.34
CA ALA A 54 1.49 -6.52 16.77
C ALA A 54 2.43 -6.44 15.56
N VAL A 55 2.80 -5.21 15.17
CA VAL A 55 3.63 -4.93 13.99
C VAL A 55 4.82 -4.06 14.35
N SER A 56 5.99 -4.35 13.77
CA SER A 56 7.20 -3.55 13.97
C SER A 56 7.40 -2.52 12.85
N MET A 57 8.17 -1.47 13.14
CA MET A 57 8.70 -0.51 12.15
C MET A 57 9.21 -1.17 10.88
N ARG A 58 10.06 -2.19 11.04
CA ARG A 58 10.70 -2.92 9.94
C ARG A 58 9.67 -3.65 9.08
N SER A 59 8.67 -4.26 9.71
CA SER A 59 7.58 -4.92 8.99
C SER A 59 6.76 -3.92 8.19
N VAL A 60 6.44 -2.76 8.77
CA VAL A 60 5.74 -1.68 8.05
C VAL A 60 6.54 -1.17 6.85
N ALA A 61 7.83 -0.93 7.02
CA ALA A 61 8.72 -0.54 5.93
C ALA A 61 8.74 -1.59 4.80
N SER A 62 8.79 -2.88 5.15
CA SER A 62 8.73 -3.98 4.19
C SER A 62 7.38 -4.04 3.43
N MET A 63 6.26 -3.78 4.11
CA MET A 63 4.94 -3.72 3.47
C MET A 63 4.84 -2.58 2.47
N LEU A 64 5.25 -1.36 2.87
CA LEU A 64 5.26 -0.20 1.98
C LEU A 64 6.22 -0.39 0.80
N GLY A 65 7.42 -0.92 1.05
CA GLY A 65 8.37 -1.27 -0.01
C GLY A 65 7.82 -2.32 -0.99
N THR A 66 7.10 -3.32 -0.50
CA THR A 66 6.41 -4.32 -1.34
C THR A 66 5.34 -3.67 -2.21
N MET A 67 4.53 -2.77 -1.65
CA MET A 67 3.51 -2.04 -2.40
C MET A 67 4.11 -1.13 -3.48
N ALA A 68 5.24 -0.49 -3.21
CA ALA A 68 5.96 0.33 -4.17
C ALA A 68 6.63 -0.50 -5.28
N ALA A 69 7.46 -1.49 -4.90
CA ALA A 69 8.33 -2.19 -5.85
C ALA A 69 7.66 -3.38 -6.55
N LYS A 70 6.79 -4.11 -5.86
CA LYS A 70 6.16 -5.33 -6.41
C LYS A 70 4.74 -5.08 -6.92
N LEU A 71 3.92 -4.38 -6.13
CA LEU A 71 2.57 -4.03 -6.56
C LEU A 71 2.54 -2.82 -7.49
N GLY A 72 3.51 -1.92 -7.40
CA GLY A 72 3.61 -0.76 -8.28
C GLY A 72 2.58 0.33 -8.01
N ILE A 73 1.84 0.28 -6.89
CA ILE A 73 0.72 1.18 -6.58
C ILE A 73 1.15 2.47 -5.87
N LEU A 74 2.39 2.52 -5.39
CA LEU A 74 2.94 3.68 -4.69
C LEU A 74 4.04 4.36 -5.52
N SER A 75 4.13 5.68 -5.39
CA SER A 75 5.31 6.47 -5.75
C SER A 75 6.10 6.77 -4.48
N VAL A 76 7.44 6.76 -4.57
CA VAL A 76 8.31 7.04 -3.43
C VAL A 76 9.02 8.36 -3.67
N LYS A 77 8.86 9.31 -2.74
CA LYS A 77 9.60 10.56 -2.71
C LYS A 77 10.58 10.53 -1.54
N ARG A 78 11.82 10.92 -1.79
CA ARG A 78 12.79 11.15 -0.72
C ARG A 78 12.65 12.61 -0.27
N GLU A 79 12.47 12.83 1.02
CA GLU A 79 12.64 14.18 1.57
C GLU A 79 14.11 14.58 1.55
N LYS A 80 14.38 15.87 1.39
CA LYS A 80 15.74 16.42 1.30
C LYS A 80 16.50 16.37 2.64
N ASP A 81 15.79 16.25 3.76
CA ASP A 81 16.34 16.39 5.12
C ASP A 81 16.26 15.13 5.99
N GLY A 82 15.80 13.99 5.47
CA GLY A 82 15.69 12.79 6.30
C GLY A 82 15.41 11.51 5.53
N ASP A 83 16.00 10.42 6.03
CA ASP A 83 15.95 9.03 5.56
C ASP A 83 14.53 8.43 5.41
N ALA A 84 13.49 9.19 5.78
CA ALA A 84 12.11 8.77 5.72
C ALA A 84 11.53 9.01 4.31
N GLY A 85 11.50 7.96 3.49
CA GLY A 85 10.76 7.99 2.23
C GLY A 85 9.26 8.21 2.46
N VAL A 86 8.69 9.18 1.76
CA VAL A 86 7.25 9.43 1.66
C VAL A 86 6.67 8.54 0.57
N TYR A 87 5.64 7.78 0.91
CA TYR A 87 4.93 6.88 0.00
C TYR A 87 3.59 7.49 -0.38
N GLU A 88 3.40 7.76 -1.67
CA GLU A 88 2.19 8.34 -2.22
C GLU A 88 1.40 7.32 -3.03
N LEU A 89 0.10 7.22 -2.76
CA LEU A 89 -0.79 6.39 -3.55
C LEU A 89 -0.96 7.00 -4.96
N LYS A 90 -0.67 6.20 -5.98
CA LYS A 90 -0.91 6.58 -7.37
C LYS A 90 -2.43 6.70 -7.63
N PRO A 91 -2.95 7.87 -8.01
CA PRO A 91 -4.40 8.13 -8.09
C PRO A 91 -5.15 7.16 -9.00
N GLN A 92 -4.54 6.70 -10.09
CA GLN A 92 -5.15 5.79 -11.05
C GLN A 92 -5.52 4.41 -10.47
N TYR A 93 -4.98 4.05 -9.30
CA TYR A 93 -5.28 2.77 -8.64
C TYR A 93 -6.23 2.93 -7.44
N ALA A 94 -6.63 4.15 -7.07
CA ALA A 94 -7.45 4.39 -5.88
C ALA A 94 -8.82 3.68 -5.95
N SER A 95 -9.55 3.83 -7.07
CA SER A 95 -10.88 3.20 -7.23
C SER A 95 -10.81 1.67 -7.21
N MET A 96 -9.76 1.09 -7.78
CA MET A 96 -9.53 -0.37 -7.73
C MET A 96 -9.31 -0.84 -6.29
N ILE A 97 -8.47 -0.14 -5.53
CA ILE A 97 -8.18 -0.51 -4.14
C ILE A 97 -9.45 -0.34 -3.28
N GLU A 98 -10.22 0.72 -3.49
CA GLU A 98 -11.49 0.95 -2.78
C GLU A 98 -12.48 -0.20 -3.01
N HIS A 99 -12.63 -0.65 -4.26
CA HIS A 99 -13.47 -1.81 -4.59
C HIS A 99 -12.98 -3.08 -3.89
N LEU A 100 -11.68 -3.38 -3.95
CA LEU A 100 -11.10 -4.58 -3.33
C LEU A 100 -11.22 -4.58 -1.80
N VAL A 101 -11.05 -3.41 -1.15
CA VAL A 101 -11.17 -3.29 0.31
C VAL A 101 -12.63 -3.36 0.78
N SER A 102 -13.58 -2.91 -0.06
CA SER A 102 -15.01 -2.93 0.27
C SER A 102 -15.67 -4.30 0.08
N LEU A 103 -15.07 -5.17 -0.75
CA LEU A 103 -15.58 -6.51 -1.06
C LEU A 103 -15.29 -7.58 0.01
N THR A 104 -14.49 -7.24 1.03
CA THR A 104 -14.06 -8.17 2.10
C THR A 104 -14.51 -7.64 3.45
#